data_AF-A0A846N579-F1
#
_entry.id   AF-A0A846N579-F1
#
_cell.length_a   1.000
_cell.length_b   1.000
_cell.length_c   1.000
_cell.angle_alpha   90.00
_cell.angle_beta   90.00
_cell.angle_gamma   90.00
#
_symmetry.space_group_name_H-M   'P 1'
#
loop_
_entity.id
_entity.type
_entity.pdbx_description
1 polymer ?
#
loop_
_entity_poly.entity_id
_entity_poly.type
_entity_poly.pdbx_seq_one_letter_code
_entity_poly.pdbx_strand_id
1 'polypeptide(L)'
;MMSILVNEKKGQSHQWITANTNSADVAVVVYVLEVVTKIGKNFPVLFLSLASLNTILAANDFLANSIEFGILNSLFAASGFIFVIQMHQDKNQFDSKLEEIMK
;
A
#
# COMPACT_ATOMS: atom_id res chain seq x y z
N MET A 1 54.10 5.42 -31.89
CA MET A 1 54.43 4.53 -30.76
C MET A 1 54.25 5.33 -29.47
N MET A 2 53.18 5.05 -28.73
CA MET A 2 53.15 5.12 -27.26
C MET A 2 51.84 4.44 -26.84
N SER A 3 51.95 3.20 -26.38
CA SER A 3 50.83 2.43 -25.83
C SER A 3 50.74 2.71 -24.34
N ILE A 4 49.55 3.03 -23.84
CA ILE A 4 49.25 2.94 -22.41
C ILE A 4 48.07 1.98 -22.27
N LEU A 5 48.41 0.80 -21.77
CA LEU A 5 47.50 -0.24 -21.31
C LEU A 5 46.75 0.28 -20.09
N VAL A 6 45.42 0.36 -20.16
CA VAL A 6 44.56 0.42 -18.97
C VAL A 6 43.82 -0.91 -18.88
N ASN A 7 44.17 -1.59 -17.79
CA ASN A 7 43.81 -2.94 -17.38
C ASN A 7 42.31 -3.05 -17.07
N GLU A 8 41.73 -4.20 -17.44
CA GLU A 8 40.34 -4.57 -17.22
C GLU A 8 39.92 -4.52 -15.74
N LYS A 9 38.72 -4.00 -15.47
CA LYS A 9 37.85 -4.60 -14.44
C LYS A 9 36.43 -4.73 -14.97
N LYS A 10 36.14 -5.98 -15.37
CA LYS A 10 34.87 -6.71 -15.31
C LYS A 10 33.61 -5.86 -15.21
N GLY A 11 32.89 -5.82 -16.33
CA GLY A 11 31.55 -5.26 -16.43
C GLY A 11 30.63 -5.76 -15.32
N GLN A 12 30.32 -4.87 -14.40
CA GLN A 12 28.99 -4.80 -13.82
C GLN A 12 28.14 -3.98 -14.79
N SER A 13 27.40 -4.64 -15.68
CA SER A 13 26.24 -4.01 -16.30
C SER A 13 25.15 -3.91 -15.22
N HIS A 14 25.32 -2.98 -14.29
CA HIS A 14 24.17 -2.31 -13.72
C HIS A 14 23.46 -1.69 -14.91
N GLN A 15 22.41 -2.35 -15.37
CA GLN A 15 21.51 -1.81 -16.36
C GLN A 15 20.85 -0.62 -15.69
N TRP A 16 21.49 0.55 -15.80
CA TRP A 16 20.88 1.82 -15.50
C TRP A 16 19.69 1.90 -16.44
N ILE A 17 18.49 1.80 -15.87
CA ILE A 17 17.26 2.18 -16.55
C ILE A 17 17.56 3.57 -17.08
N THR A 18 17.75 3.66 -18.40
CA THR A 18 18.01 4.93 -19.06
C THR A 18 16.66 5.63 -19.05
N ALA A 19 16.39 6.33 -17.95
CA ALA A 19 15.28 7.26 -17.88
C ALA A 19 15.57 8.31 -18.94
N ASN A 20 14.89 8.20 -20.08
CA ASN A 20 14.78 9.30 -21.03
C ASN A 20 13.97 10.39 -20.31
N THR A 21 14.68 11.21 -19.54
CA THR A 21 14.10 12.19 -18.62
C THR A 21 13.70 13.44 -19.38
N ASN A 22 12.54 13.39 -20.03
CA ASN A 22 11.72 14.59 -20.03
C ASN A 22 11.36 14.85 -18.56
N SER A 23 11.99 15.87 -17.96
CA SER A 23 11.82 16.25 -16.56
C SER A 23 10.34 16.46 -16.17
N ALA A 24 9.50 16.80 -17.15
CA ALA A 24 8.04 16.88 -17.01
C ALA A 24 7.37 15.52 -16.76
N ASP A 25 7.77 14.46 -17.47
CA ASP A 25 7.15 13.13 -17.35
C ASP A 25 7.45 12.51 -15.98
N VAL A 26 8.68 12.69 -15.47
CA VAL A 26 9.05 12.26 -14.12
C VAL A 26 8.29 13.04 -13.04
N ALA A 27 8.13 14.36 -13.22
CA ALA A 27 7.37 15.19 -12.28
C ALA A 27 5.89 14.81 -12.21
N VAL A 28 5.27 14.48 -13.35
CA VAL A 28 3.88 14.01 -13.41
C VAL A 28 3.74 12.67 -12.68
N VAL A 29 4.66 11.72 -12.90
CA VAL A 29 4.63 10.43 -12.20
C VAL A 29 4.77 10.61 -10.68
N VAL A 30 5.70 11.45 -10.23
CA VAL A 30 5.87 11.75 -8.79
C VAL A 30 4.62 12.40 -8.21
N TYR A 31 4.00 13.34 -8.93
CA TYR A 31 2.78 14.01 -8.50
C TYR A 31 1.60 13.03 -8.38
N VAL A 32 1.41 12.16 -9.38
CA VAL A 32 0.38 11.12 -9.34
C VAL A 32 0.62 10.16 -8.18
N LEU A 33 1.87 9.76 -7.95
CA LEU A 33 2.23 8.89 -6.84
C LEU A 33 1.93 9.56 -5.48
N GLU A 34 2.22 10.86 -5.34
CA GLU A 34 1.92 11.62 -4.12
C GLU A 34 0.41 11.71 -3.87
N VAL A 35 -0.39 11.97 -4.90
CA VAL A 35 -1.85 12.00 -4.81
C VAL A 35 -2.39 10.62 -4.42
N VAL A 36 -1.95 9.56 -5.08
CA VAL A 36 -2.34 8.18 -4.77
C VAL A 36 -1.96 7.82 -3.33
N THR A 37 -0.79 8.24 -2.86
CA THR A 37 -0.33 7.98 -1.49
C THR A 37 -1.16 8.77 -0.46
N LYS A 38 -1.52 10.02 -0.77
CA LYS A 38 -2.39 10.85 0.10
C LYS A 38 -3.79 10.27 0.23
N ILE A 39 -4.39 9.81 -0.88
CA ILE A 39 -5.68 9.10 -0.86
C ILE A 39 -5.51 7.76 -0.12
N GLY A 40 -4.42 7.06 -0.43
CA GLY A 40 -3.85 5.89 0.23
C GLY A 40 -3.99 5.89 1.75
N LYS A 41 -3.56 7.01 2.35
CA LYS A 41 -3.49 7.19 3.81
C LYS A 41 -4.87 7.19 4.49
N ASN A 42 -5.93 7.57 3.78
CA ASN A 42 -7.28 7.67 4.34
C ASN A 42 -8.13 6.42 4.12
N PHE A 43 -7.68 5.47 3.29
CA PHE A 43 -8.40 4.19 3.10
C PHE A 43 -8.72 3.45 4.41
N PRO A 44 -7.80 3.27 5.38
CA PRO A 44 -8.14 2.51 6.58
C PRO A 44 -9.28 3.16 7.38
N VAL A 45 -9.37 4.50 7.38
CA VAL A 45 -10.48 5.20 8.02
C VAL A 45 -11.79 4.95 7.27
N LEU A 46 -11.78 5.01 5.93
CA LEU A 46 -12.95 4.73 5.11
C LEU A 46 -13.44 3.28 5.31
N PHE A 47 -12.54 2.30 5.27
CA PHE A 47 -12.86 0.90 5.49
C PHE A 47 -13.38 0.65 6.91
N LEU A 48 -12.81 1.31 7.92
CA LEU A 48 -13.32 1.23 9.29
C LEU A 48 -14.74 1.78 9.39
N SER A 49 -15.01 2.96 8.82
CA SER A 49 -16.36 3.55 8.81
C SER A 49 -17.37 2.67 8.08
N LEU A 50 -17.01 2.11 6.92
CA LEU A 50 -17.86 1.18 6.18
C LEU A 50 -18.11 -0.10 6.99
N ALA A 51 -17.09 -0.67 7.63
CA ALA A 51 -17.23 -1.87 8.46
C ALA A 51 -18.17 -1.63 9.65
N SER A 52 -18.03 -0.49 10.32
CA SER A 52 -18.93 -0.09 11.41
C SER A 52 -20.37 0.08 10.94
N LEU A 53 -20.58 0.72 9.79
CA LEU A 53 -21.93 0.87 9.22
C LEU A 53 -22.56 -0.48 8.89
N ASN A 54 -21.81 -1.38 8.25
CA ASN A 54 -22.28 -2.73 7.93
C ASN A 54 -22.57 -3.55 9.19
N THR A 55 -21.84 -3.33 10.29
CA THR A 55 -22.13 -3.99 11.58
C THR A 55 -23.48 -3.54 12.13
N ILE A 56 -23.77 -2.24 12.06
CA ILE A 56 -25.07 -1.69 12.50
C ILE A 56 -26.20 -2.23 11.62
N LEU A 57 -26.00 -2.26 10.31
CA LEU A 57 -26.97 -2.82 9.36
C LEU A 57 -27.21 -4.31 9.63
N ALA A 58 -26.17 -5.10 9.86
CA ALA A 58 -26.30 -6.51 10.20
C ALA A 58 -27.11 -6.70 11.49
N ALA A 59 -26.82 -5.93 12.54
CA ALA A 59 -27.58 -5.99 13.78
C ALA A 59 -29.07 -5.65 13.56
N ASN A 60 -29.35 -4.62 12.76
CA ASN A 60 -30.71 -4.25 12.38
C ASN A 60 -31.41 -5.37 11.57
N ASP A 61 -30.72 -6.00 10.63
CA ASP A 61 -31.29 -7.06 9.80
C ASP A 61 -31.58 -8.32 10.61
N PHE A 62 -30.69 -8.69 11.55
CA PHE A 62 -30.96 -9.79 12.47
C PHE A 62 -32.14 -9.49 13.41
N LEU A 63 -32.28 -8.24 13.87
CA LEU A 63 -33.45 -7.79 14.64
C LEU A 63 -34.74 -7.83 13.82
N ALA A 64 -34.66 -7.46 12.53
CA ALA A 64 -35.77 -7.50 11.58
C ALA A 64 -36.05 -8.90 11.00
N ASN A 65 -35.36 -9.93 11.51
CA ASN A 65 -35.48 -11.33 11.10
C ASN A 65 -35.09 -11.59 9.62
N SER A 66 -34.27 -10.73 9.04
CA SER A 66 -33.72 -10.84 7.68
C SER A 66 -32.32 -11.45 7.71
N ILE A 67 -32.27 -12.77 7.91
CA ILE A 67 -31.02 -13.50 8.18
C ILE A 67 -30.03 -13.40 7.01
N GLU A 68 -30.51 -13.48 5.77
CA GLU A 68 -29.65 -13.43 4.57
C GLU A 68 -28.88 -12.11 4.47
N PHE A 69 -29.58 -10.98 4.65
CA PHE A 69 -28.96 -9.66 4.65
C PHE A 69 -28.09 -9.43 5.89
N GLY A 70 -28.49 -9.95 7.05
CA GLY A 70 -27.68 -9.92 8.26
C GLY A 70 -26.34 -10.63 8.08
N ILE A 71 -26.32 -11.81 7.45
CA ILE A 71 -25.08 -12.55 7.13
C ILE A 71 -24.25 -11.76 6.11
N LEU A 72 -24.86 -11.25 5.05
CA LEU A 72 -24.16 -10.48 4.01
C LEU A 72 -23.46 -9.25 4.60
N ASN A 73 -24.19 -8.45 5.37
CA ASN A 73 -23.65 -7.26 6.04
C ASN A 73 -22.57 -7.62 7.07
N SER A 74 -22.72 -8.75 7.77
CA SER A 74 -21.68 -9.26 8.69
C SER A 74 -20.39 -9.63 7.97
N LEU A 75 -20.48 -10.25 6.78
CA LEU A 75 -19.31 -10.59 5.97
C LEU A 75 -18.60 -9.34 5.45
N PHE A 76 -19.35 -8.33 5.01
CA PHE A 76 -18.78 -7.04 4.61
C PHE A 76 -18.13 -6.30 5.78
N ALA A 77 -18.73 -6.35 6.98
CA ALA A 77 -18.11 -5.80 8.18
C ALA A 77 -16.80 -6.52 8.53
N ALA A 78 -16.81 -7.86 8.54
CA ALA A 78 -15.64 -8.67 8.86
C ALA A 78 -14.48 -8.42 7.89
N SER A 79 -14.75 -8.36 6.58
CA SER A 79 -13.71 -8.08 5.57
C SER A 79 -13.11 -6.69 5.74
N GLY A 80 -13.94 -5.68 6.06
CA GLY A 80 -13.46 -4.33 6.35
C GLY A 80 -12.56 -4.26 7.58
N PHE A 81 -12.91 -4.95 8.68
CA PHE A 81 -12.06 -5.00 9.87
C PHE A 81 -10.74 -5.75 9.63
N ILE A 82 -10.77 -6.88 8.91
CA ILE A 82 -9.57 -7.65 8.56
C ILE A 82 -8.61 -6.78 7.74
N PHE A 83 -9.12 -6.05 6.75
CA PHE A 83 -8.32 -5.13 5.93
C PHE A 83 -7.61 -4.07 6.79
N VAL A 84 -8.33 -3.44 7.72
CA VAL A 84 -7.77 -2.42 8.62
C VAL A 84 -6.68 -3.00 9.52
N ILE A 85 -6.90 -4.20 10.07
CA ILE A 85 -5.92 -4.88 10.93
C ILE A 85 -4.65 -5.21 10.15
N GLN A 86 -4.77 -5.79 8.96
CA GLN A 86 -3.62 -6.11 8.10
C GLN A 86 -2.81 -4.87 7.76
N MET A 87 -3.47 -3.78 7.38
CA MET A 87 -2.80 -2.52 7.07
C MET A 87 -2.04 -1.95 8.29
N HIS A 88 -2.57 -2.14 9.51
CA HIS A 88 -1.89 -1.68 10.72
C HIS A 88 -0.69 -2.57 11.09
N GLN A 89 -0.79 -3.88 10.87
CA GLN A 89 0.29 -4.84 11.13
C GLN A 89 1.48 -4.63 10.18
N ASP A 90 1.23 -4.42 8.89
CA ASP A 90 2.28 -4.16 7.90
C ASP A 90 3.10 -2.92 8.24
N LYS A 91 2.45 -1.88 8.76
CA LYS A 91 3.13 -0.66 9.20
C LYS A 91 4.08 -0.93 10.38
N ASN A 92 3.62 -1.66 11.39
CA ASN A 92 4.41 -1.95 12.59
C ASN A 92 5.60 -2.87 12.28
N GLN A 93 5.45 -3.81 11.34
CA GLN A 93 6.53 -4.70 10.92
C GLN A 93 7.62 -3.97 10.14
N PHE A 94 7.25 -2.97 9.33
CA PHE A 94 8.21 -2.13 8.63
C PHE A 94 9.03 -1.27 9.60
N ASP A 95 8.36 -0.63 10.55
CA ASP A 95 9.00 0.23 11.55
C ASP A 95 9.99 -0.58 12.42
N SER A 96 9.63 -1.79 12.84
CA SER A 96 10.53 -2.65 13.63
C SER A 96 11.79 -3.08 12.86
N LYS A 97 11.67 -3.35 11.55
CA LYS A 97 12.81 -3.72 10.71
C LYS A 97 13.79 -2.57 10.49
N LEU A 98 13.30 -1.33 10.41
CA LEU A 98 14.17 -0.15 10.31
C LEU A 98 14.96 0.08 11.59
N GLU A 99 14.36 -0.15 12.76
CA GLU A 99 15.06 -0.01 14.04
C GLU A 99 16.19 -1.03 14.22
N GLU A 100 16.05 -2.23 13.66
CA GLU A 100 17.10 -3.27 13.66
C GLU A 100 18.26 -2.92 12.72
N ILE A 101 17.99 -2.33 11.54
CA ILE A 101 19.03 -1.92 10.57
C ILE A 101 19.82 -0.70 11.06
N MET A 102 19.23 0.15 11.90
CA MET A 102 19.85 1.36 12.42
C MET A 102 20.70 1.17 13.68
N LYS A 103 20.74 -0.04 14.25
CA LYS A 103 21.60 -0.42 15.39
C LYS A 103 22.85 -1.14 14.90
#